data_AF-A0A0W1AZE4-F1
#
_entry.id   AF-A0A0W1AZE4-F1
#
_cell.length_a   1.000
_cell.length_b   1.000
_cell.length_c   1.000
_cell.angle_alpha   90.00
_cell.angle_beta   90.00
_cell.angle_gamma   90.00
#
_symmetry.space_group_name_H-M   'P 1'
#
loop_
_entity.id
_entity.type
_entity.pdbx_description
1 polymer ?
#
loop_
_entity_poly.entity_id
_entity_poly.type
_entity_poly.pdbx_seq_one_letter_code
_entity_poly.pdbx_strand_id
1 'polypeptide(L)' 'MTNQDPQELLKSKHKLDEQKRQFTNFARSVSGHGEVEAGQEFSNDRVPDDQNRMKSVENRQN' A
#
# COMPACT_ATOMS: atom_id res chain seq x y z
N MET A 1 11.77 20.00 -11.45
CA MET A 1 11.77 18.72 -10.73
C MET A 1 11.54 19.02 -9.26
N THR A 2 10.62 18.33 -8.60
CA THR A 2 10.37 18.53 -7.16
C THR A 2 11.60 18.08 -6.36
N ASN A 3 12.25 19.01 -5.66
CA ASN A 3 13.37 18.75 -4.76
C ASN A 3 12.91 18.06 -3.46
N GLN A 4 12.08 17.02 -3.58
CA GLN A 4 11.61 16.29 -2.42
C GLN A 4 12.67 15.28 -2.02
N ASP A 5 13.24 15.48 -0.83
CA ASP A 5 14.13 14.51 -0.19
C ASP A 5 13.38 13.18 -0.03
N PRO A 6 13.89 12.08 -0.62
CA PRO A 6 13.28 10.76 -0.48
C PRO A 6 13.06 10.32 0.97
N GLN A 7 13.93 10.74 1.90
CA GLN A 7 13.80 10.38 3.31
C GLN A 7 12.61 11.10 3.96
N GLU A 8 12.41 12.38 3.65
CA GLU A 8 11.26 13.13 4.14
C GLU A 8 9.95 12.62 3.55
N LEU A 9 9.97 12.20 2.29
CA LEU A 9 8.82 11.56 1.65
C LEU A 9 8.48 10.23 2.33
N LEU A 10 9.49 9.42 2.67
CA LEU A 10 9.29 8.15 3.36
C LEU A 10 8.74 8.37 4.78
N LYS A 11 9.26 9.34 5.53
CA LYS A 11 8.73 9.72 6.86
C LYS A 11 7.27 10.17 6.78
N SER A 12 6.94 11.00 5.79
CA SER A 12 5.56 11.45 5.54
C SER A 12 4.64 10.27 5.26
N LYS A 13 5.06 9.34 4.40
CA LYS A 13 4.33 8.12 4.09
C LYS A 13 4.06 7.28 5.33
N HIS A 14 5.07 7.06 6.18
CA HIS A 14 4.89 6.31 7.43
C HIS A 14 3.89 6.97 8.39
N LYS A 15 3.89 8.31 8.46
CA LYS A 15 2.92 9.06 9.27
C LYS A 15 1.49 8.87 8.74
N LEU A 16 1.31 8.91 7.43
CA LEU A 16 0.01 8.67 6.79
C LEU A 16 -0.48 7.23 7.00
N ASP A 17 0.42 6.25 6.90
CA ASP A 17 0.09 4.85 7.18
C ASP A 17 -0.41 4.65 8.62
N GLU A 18 0.24 5.30 9.58
CA GLU A 18 -0.15 5.24 10.99
C GLU A 18 -1.55 5.84 11.19
N GLN A 19 -1.82 7.00 10.60
CA GLN A 19 -3.15 7.64 10.66
C GLN A 19 -4.22 6.76 10.02
N LYS A 20 -3.92 6.15 8.87
CA LYS A 20 -4.84 5.21 8.21
C LYS A 20 -5.14 4.01 9.10
N ARG A 21 -4.11 3.43 9.74
CA ARG A 21 -4.28 2.30 10.68
C ARG A 21 -5.18 2.68 11.85
N GLN A 22 -4.94 3.84 12.47
CA GLN A 22 -5.75 4.34 13.58
C GLN A 22 -7.20 4.56 13.17
N PHE A 23 -7.43 5.18 12.02
CA PHE A 23 -8.77 5.39 11.48
C PHE A 23 -9.49 4.06 11.22
N THR A 24 -8.85 3.10 10.55
CA THR A 24 -9.45 1.79 10.27
C THR A 24 -9.80 1.05 11.56
N ASN A 25 -8.94 1.11 12.58
CA ASN A 25 -9.22 0.51 13.88
C ASN A 25 -10.41 1.18 14.58
N PHE A 26 -10.46 2.52 14.56
CA PHE A 26 -11.57 3.28 15.10
C PHE A 26 -12.88 2.94 14.38
N ALA A 27 -12.89 2.99 13.04
CA ALA A 27 -14.06 2.62 12.24
C ALA A 27 -14.54 1.21 12.60
N ARG A 28 -13.66 0.21 12.63
CA ARG A 28 -14.00 -1.16 13.07
C ARG A 28 -14.56 -1.22 14.49
N SER A 29 -14.05 -0.41 15.42
CA SER A 29 -14.56 -0.39 16.80
C SER A 29 -15.95 0.23 16.93
N VAL A 30 -16.28 1.21 16.10
CA VAL A 30 -17.56 1.94 16.14
C VAL A 30 -18.64 1.24 15.32
N SER A 31 -18.26 0.62 14.20
CA SER A 31 -19.21 0.03 13.24
C SER A 31 -19.88 -1.28 13.72
N GLY A 32 -19.55 -1.81 14.90
CA GLY A 32 -20.01 -3.13 15.33
C GLY A 32 -19.60 -4.24 14.33
N HIS A 33 -20.09 -5.47 14.49
CA HIS A 33 -19.99 -6.50 13.42
C HIS A 33 -20.91 -6.15 12.22
N GLY A 34 -20.78 -4.94 11.69
CA GLY A 34 -21.40 -4.55 10.42
C GLY A 34 -20.78 -5.37 9.29
N GLU A 35 -21.64 -5.81 8.37
CA GLU A 35 -21.35 -6.75 7.29
C GLU A 35 -19.97 -6.48 6.67
N VAL A 36 -19.14 -7.53 6.62
CA VAL A 36 -17.89 -7.54 5.86
C VAL A 36 -18.24 -7.07 4.46
N GLU A 37 -17.73 -5.90 4.08
CA GLU A 37 -18.00 -5.23 2.81
C GLU A 37 -18.07 -6.27 1.67
N ALA A 38 -19.29 -6.58 1.24
CA ALA A 38 -19.53 -7.56 0.20
C ALA A 38 -18.95 -6.99 -1.10
N GLY A 39 -17.81 -7.52 -1.55
CA GLY A 39 -17.32 -7.27 -2.90
C GLY A 39 -15.86 -6.87 -3.04
N GLN A 40 -15.01 -6.90 -2.01
CA GLN A 40 -13.57 -6.91 -2.28
C GLN A 40 -13.11 -8.32 -2.67
N GLU A 41 -13.57 -8.78 -3.82
CA GLU A 41 -12.97 -9.90 -4.53
C GLU A 41 -11.62 -9.43 -5.07
N PHE A 42 -10.55 -9.71 -4.33
CA PHE A 42 -9.22 -9.62 -4.91
C PHE A 42 -9.12 -10.68 -5.99
N SER A 43 -8.93 -10.28 -7.25
CA SER A 43 -8.61 -11.24 -8.29
C SER A 43 -7.33 -11.98 -7.88
N ASN A 44 -7.42 -13.32 -7.83
CA ASN A 44 -6.25 -14.17 -7.64
C ASN A 44 -5.42 -14.31 -8.93
N ASP A 45 -5.83 -13.62 -10.00
CA ASP A 45 -5.13 -13.47 -11.27
C ASP A 45 -3.93 -12.51 -11.14
N ARG A 46 -3.12 -12.70 -10.11
CA ARG A 46 -1.77 -12.13 -10.07
C ARG A 46 -0.95 -12.83 -11.15
N VAL A 47 -1.07 -12.34 -12.37
CA VAL A 47 -0.07 -12.59 -13.40
C VAL A 47 1.26 -12.07 -12.86
N PRO A 48 2.35 -12.85 -12.92
CA PRO A 48 3.68 -12.33 -12.63
C PRO A 48 3.86 -11.04 -13.43
N ASP A 49 4.05 -9.93 -12.72
CA ASP A 49 4.26 -8.64 -13.35
C ASP A 49 5.62 -8.68 -14.08
N ASP A 50 5.56 -9.02 -15.37
CA ASP A 50 6.73 -9.14 -16.23
C ASP A 50 7.49 -7.81 -16.33
N GLN A 51 6.84 -6.67 -16.08
CA GLN A 51 7.54 -5.38 -16.00
C GLN A 51 8.40 -5.29 -14.74
N ASN A 52 7.87 -5.71 -13.59
CA ASN A 52 8.67 -5.77 -12.35
C ASN A 52 9.80 -6.80 -12.45
N ARG A 53 9.61 -7.90 -13.19
CA ARG A 53 10.66 -8.88 -13.48
C ARG A 53 11.81 -8.25 -14.28
N MET A 54 11.52 -7.50 -15.34
CA MET A 54 12.53 -6.80 -16.16
C MET A 54 13.35 -5.80 -15.34
N LYS A 55 12.67 -4.98 -14.51
CA LYS A 55 13.32 -3.99 -13.62
C LYS A 55 14.23 -4.64 -12.59
N SER A 56 13.87 -5.83 -12.10
CA SER A 56 14.69 -6.58 -11.14
C SER A 56 15.98 -7.14 -11.76
N VAL A 57 15.95 -7.51 -13.06
CA VAL A 57 17.15 -7.97 -13.78
C VAL A 57 18.10 -6.81 -14.03
N GLU A 58 17.58 -5.67 -14.51
CA GLU A 58 18.39 -4.46 -14.73
C GLU A 58 19.07 -3.96 -13.45
N ASN A 59 18.36 -3.98 -12.31
CA ASN A 59 18.91 -3.59 -11.02
C ASN A 59 19.98 -4.55 -10.47
N ARG A 60 20.03 -5.80 -10.94
CA ARG A 60 21.00 -6.82 -10.50
C ARG A 60 22.27 -6.85 -11.36
N GLN A 61 22.24 -6.19 -12.52
CA GLN A 61 23.37 -6.06 -13.45
C GLN A 61 24.16 -4.76 -13.27
N ASN A 62 23.72 -3.88 -12.35
CA ASN A 62 24.48 -2.75 -11.82
C ASN A 62 25.09 -3.11 -10.46
#